data_AF-A0AAW1W3K0-F1
#
_entry.id   AF-A0AAW1W3K0-F1
#
_cell.length_a   1.000
_cell.length_b   1.000
_cell.length_c   1.000
_cell.angle_alpha   90.00
_cell.angle_beta   90.00
_cell.angle_gamma   90.00
#
_symmetry.space_group_name_H-M   'P 1'
#
loop_
_entity.id
_entity.type
_entity.pdbx_description
1 polymer ?
#
loop_
_entity_poly.entity_id
_entity_poly.type
_entity_poly.pdbx_seq_one_letter_code
_entity_poly.pdbx_strand_id
1 'polypeptide(L)'
;MENIKPASLILPHCSKEQLAHIEKSTKGRDLSPITDKLWKRFFEMEFGIKAADEVIEKMKRKKVTFKWLALYQAKLKEVEEAENNVGERLKQLYQKEVALKQSRQVQVCNKVPPSSRKRRILGGEIKPINKVRKEYMNCLEVRNIQAMKVKKTAAKCNSLMKRIL
;
A
#
# COMPACT_ATOMS: atom_id res chain seq x y z
N MET A 1 -41.47 46.31 5.25
CA MET A 1 -41.30 44.89 5.64
C MET A 1 -42.09 43.94 4.72
N GLU A 2 -42.16 44.19 3.40
CA GLU A 2 -43.25 43.61 2.58
C GLU A 2 -42.90 42.56 1.52
N ASN A 3 -41.63 42.12 1.38
CA ASN A 3 -41.24 41.21 0.29
C ASN A 3 -40.77 39.81 0.75
N ILE A 4 -40.98 39.44 2.01
CA ILE A 4 -40.54 38.12 2.55
C ILE A 4 -41.56 37.01 2.25
N LYS A 5 -42.84 37.35 2.06
CA LYS A 5 -43.95 36.40 1.85
C LYS A 5 -43.81 35.49 0.61
N PRO A 6 -43.37 35.95 -0.58
CA PRO A 6 -43.20 35.04 -1.72
C PRO A 6 -42.00 34.10 -1.55
N ALA A 7 -40.92 34.58 -0.91
CA ALA A 7 -39.72 33.78 -0.68
C ALA A 7 -39.99 32.59 0.27
N SER A 8 -40.84 32.77 1.29
CA SER A 8 -41.19 31.67 2.21
C SER A 8 -41.96 30.51 1.58
N LEU A 9 -42.60 30.73 0.41
CA LEU A 9 -43.32 29.67 -0.31
C LEU A 9 -42.39 28.88 -1.24
N ILE A 10 -41.41 29.54 -1.84
CA ILE A 10 -40.55 28.93 -2.87
C ILE A 10 -39.33 28.25 -2.23
N LEU A 11 -38.72 28.87 -1.21
CA LEU A 11 -37.49 28.37 -0.57
C LEU A 11 -37.58 26.95 0.02
N PRO A 12 -38.71 26.50 0.61
CA PRO A 12 -38.82 25.13 1.12
C PRO A 12 -38.73 24.04 0.05
N HIS A 13 -38.99 24.38 -1.21
CA HIS A 13 -38.91 23.46 -2.36
C HIS A 13 -37.55 23.49 -3.05
N CYS A 14 -36.64 24.39 -2.63
CA CYS A 14 -35.31 24.46 -3.20
C CYS A 14 -34.44 23.28 -2.75
N SER A 15 -33.57 22.81 -3.64
CA SER A 15 -32.50 21.88 -3.26
C SER A 15 -31.43 22.60 -2.42
N LYS A 16 -30.60 21.84 -1.69
CA LYS A 16 -29.51 22.39 -0.89
C LYS A 16 -28.56 23.28 -1.69
N GLU A 17 -28.26 22.89 -2.92
CA GLU A 17 -27.36 23.61 -3.82
C GLU A 17 -27.98 24.91 -4.32
N GLN A 18 -29.27 24.86 -4.68
CA GLN A 18 -30.05 26.04 -5.03
C GLN A 18 -30.13 27.01 -3.85
N LEU A 19 -30.37 26.51 -2.63
CA LEU A 19 -30.43 27.32 -1.42
C LEU A 19 -29.09 28.01 -1.13
N ALA A 20 -27.98 27.27 -1.23
CA ALA A 20 -26.63 27.83 -1.07
C ALA A 20 -26.30 28.86 -2.15
N HIS A 21 -26.73 28.65 -3.39
CA HIS A 21 -26.54 29.61 -4.47
C HIS A 21 -27.35 30.88 -4.21
N ILE A 22 -28.62 30.77 -3.84
CA ILE A 22 -29.47 31.92 -3.51
C ILE A 22 -28.84 32.74 -2.38
N GLU A 23 -28.37 32.10 -1.31
CA GLU A 23 -27.77 32.79 -0.18
C GLU A 23 -26.47 33.53 -0.54
N LYS A 24 -25.69 33.00 -1.50
CA LYS A 24 -24.50 33.68 -2.05
C LYS A 24 -24.83 34.82 -3.01
N SER A 25 -25.89 34.65 -3.81
CA SER A 25 -26.29 35.59 -4.87
C SER A 25 -27.10 36.78 -4.33
N THR A 26 -27.76 36.63 -3.17
CA THR A 26 -28.59 37.69 -2.58
C THR A 26 -27.73 38.68 -1.79
N LYS A 27 -27.21 39.74 -2.45
CA LYS A 27 -26.49 40.83 -1.77
C LYS A 27 -27.48 41.85 -1.22
N GLY A 28 -27.45 42.09 0.10
CA GLY A 28 -28.22 43.16 0.76
C GLY A 28 -29.60 42.77 1.31
N ARG A 29 -29.95 41.47 1.34
CA ARG A 29 -31.20 40.97 1.96
C ARG A 29 -30.92 39.75 2.81
N ASP A 30 -31.14 39.86 4.12
CA ASP A 30 -30.93 38.75 5.04
C ASP A 30 -32.09 37.75 4.97
N LEU A 31 -31.87 36.64 4.26
CA LEU A 31 -32.80 35.51 4.19
C LEU A 31 -32.63 34.54 5.38
N SER A 32 -31.67 34.82 6.27
CA SER A 32 -31.30 34.00 7.44
C SER A 32 -32.49 33.46 8.24
N PRO A 33 -33.56 34.21 8.54
CA PRO A 33 -34.67 33.69 9.35
C PRO A 33 -35.43 32.51 8.71
N ILE A 34 -35.44 32.44 7.38
CA ILE A 34 -36.08 31.36 6.62
C ILE A 34 -35.05 30.27 6.28
N THR A 35 -33.87 30.68 5.80
CA THR A 35 -32.84 29.73 5.35
C THR A 35 -32.26 28.93 6.51
N ASP A 36 -32.11 29.51 7.70
CA ASP A 36 -31.51 28.83 8.86
C ASP A 36 -32.36 27.61 9.31
N LYS A 37 -33.69 27.71 9.26
CA LYS A 37 -34.61 26.58 9.50
C LYS A 37 -34.49 25.50 8.43
N LEU A 38 -34.29 25.89 7.18
CA LEU A 38 -34.10 24.95 6.07
C LEU A 38 -32.76 24.23 6.18
N TRP A 39 -31.69 24.96 6.50
CA TRP A 39 -30.36 24.38 6.74
C TRP A 39 -30.35 23.40 7.90
N LYS A 40 -31.11 23.68 8.98
CA LYS A 40 -31.31 22.71 10.06
C LYS A 40 -31.95 21.41 9.54
N ARG A 41 -33.01 21.50 8.73
CA ARG A 41 -33.66 20.32 8.13
C ARG A 41 -32.72 19.54 7.22
N PHE A 42 -31.94 20.22 6.37
CA PHE A 42 -30.94 19.57 5.53
C PHE A 42 -29.88 18.83 6.36
N PHE A 43 -29.43 19.45 7.45
CA PHE A 43 -28.50 18.81 8.38
C PHE A 43 -29.10 17.54 9.01
N GLU A 44 -30.34 17.60 9.48
CA GLU A 44 -31.05 16.45 10.04
C GLU A 44 -31.27 15.33 9.01
N MET A 45 -31.55 15.68 7.75
CA MET A 45 -31.72 14.71 6.67
C MET A 45 -30.42 13.99 6.30
N GLU A 46 -29.29 14.69 6.26
CA GLU A 46 -28.02 14.09 5.82
C GLU A 46 -27.24 13.43 6.97
N PHE A 47 -27.21 14.04 8.15
CA PHE A 47 -26.41 13.57 9.28
C PHE A 47 -27.25 12.94 10.40
N GLY A 48 -28.58 13.03 10.30
CA GLY A 48 -29.50 12.50 11.29
C GLY A 48 -29.83 13.48 12.42
N ILE A 49 -30.99 13.24 13.05
CA ILE A 49 -31.52 14.08 14.14
C ILE A 49 -30.59 14.08 15.36
N LYS A 50 -30.01 12.92 15.71
CA LYS A 50 -29.08 12.79 16.85
C LYS A 50 -27.85 13.71 16.70
N ALA A 51 -27.29 13.78 15.49
CA ALA A 51 -26.15 14.65 15.22
C ALA A 51 -26.55 16.14 15.35
N ALA A 52 -27.76 16.51 14.91
CA ALA A 52 -28.26 17.87 15.06
C ALA A 52 -28.45 18.23 16.55
N ASP A 53 -29.01 17.31 17.34
CA ASP A 53 -29.19 17.49 18.79
C ASP A 53 -27.85 17.65 19.51
N GLU A 54 -26.84 16.86 19.15
CA GLU A 54 -25.48 17.01 19.69
C GLU A 54 -24.89 18.39 19.41
N VAL A 55 -25.09 18.92 18.19
CA VAL A 55 -24.63 20.26 17.81
C VAL A 55 -25.34 21.33 18.63
N ILE A 56 -26.65 21.20 18.82
CA ILE A 56 -27.46 22.10 19.65
C ILE A 56 -26.98 22.06 21.11
N GLU A 57 -26.73 20.87 21.66
CA GLU A 57 -26.22 20.72 23.03
C GLU A 57 -24.81 21.30 23.18
N LYS A 58 -23.93 21.12 22.19
CA LYS A 58 -22.60 21.75 22.17
C LYS A 58 -22.70 23.28 22.17
N MET A 59 -23.62 23.84 21.39
CA MET A 59 -23.89 25.28 21.38
C MET A 59 -24.37 25.80 22.72
N LYS A 60 -25.36 25.12 23.33
CA LYS A 60 -25.90 25.48 24.65
C LYS A 60 -24.80 25.46 25.72
N ARG A 61 -23.98 24.41 25.74
CA ARG A 61 -22.85 24.27 26.70
C ARG A 61 -21.85 25.41 26.56
N LYS A 62 -21.52 25.78 25.33
CA LYS A 62 -20.56 26.87 25.03
C LYS A 62 -21.19 28.27 25.05
N LYS A 63 -22.52 28.38 25.23
CA LYS A 63 -23.29 29.64 25.16
C LYS A 63 -23.06 30.42 23.87
N VAL A 64 -22.94 29.72 22.75
CA VAL A 64 -22.70 30.31 21.42
C VAL A 64 -23.83 29.92 20.48
N THR A 65 -24.20 30.84 19.59
CA THR A 65 -25.18 30.60 18.53
C THR A 65 -24.50 30.78 17.19
N PHE A 66 -24.56 29.76 16.34
CA PHE A 66 -24.06 29.83 14.96
C PHE A 66 -25.20 29.57 13.98
N LYS A 67 -25.07 30.11 12.77
CA LYS A 67 -25.96 29.80 11.65
C LYS A 67 -25.81 28.34 11.24
N TRP A 68 -26.91 27.66 10.95
CA TRP A 68 -26.92 26.27 10.51
C TRP A 68 -26.13 26.04 9.22
N LEU A 69 -26.10 27.03 8.31
CA LEU A 69 -25.26 26.96 7.12
C LEU A 69 -23.77 26.78 7.45
N ALA A 70 -23.26 27.53 8.44
CA ALA A 70 -21.86 27.47 8.83
C ALA A 70 -21.52 26.11 9.47
N LEU A 71 -22.43 25.58 10.29
CA LEU A 71 -22.30 24.25 10.89
C LEU A 71 -22.31 23.15 9.83
N TYR A 72 -23.20 23.28 8.86
CA TYR A 72 -23.33 22.33 7.77
C TYR A 72 -22.05 22.29 6.93
N GLN A 73 -21.51 23.46 6.56
CA GLN A 73 -20.23 23.55 5.84
C GLN A 73 -19.05 23.00 6.67
N ALA A 74 -19.00 23.30 7.97
CA ALA A 74 -17.97 22.75 8.85
C ALA A 74 -18.06 21.21 8.93
N LYS A 75 -19.28 20.67 9.03
CA LYS A 75 -19.51 19.23 9.09
C LYS A 75 -19.13 18.52 7.79
N LEU A 76 -19.43 19.13 6.64
CA LEU A 76 -19.00 18.60 5.35
C LEU A 76 -17.47 18.50 5.25
N LYS A 77 -16.75 19.53 5.70
CA LYS A 77 -15.28 19.50 5.74
C LYS A 77 -14.75 18.40 6.65
N GLU A 78 -15.34 18.22 7.83
CA GLU A 78 -14.95 17.13 8.74
C GLU A 78 -15.12 15.75 8.08
N VAL A 79 -16.20 15.55 7.31
CA VAL A 79 -16.44 14.28 6.60
C VAL A 79 -15.44 14.09 5.48
N GLU A 80 -15.21 15.11 4.66
CA GLU A 80 -14.23 15.08 3.57
C GLU A 80 -12.80 14.79 4.09
N GLU A 81 -12.39 15.42 5.19
CA GLU A 81 -11.10 15.16 5.84
C GLU A 81 -11.00 13.72 6.36
N ALA A 82 -12.07 13.18 6.95
CA ALA A 82 -12.11 11.81 7.41
C ALA A 82 -12.01 10.80 6.25
N GLU A 83 -12.73 11.05 5.15
CA GLU A 83 -12.65 10.24 3.94
C GLU A 83 -11.25 10.27 3.32
N ASN A 84 -10.64 11.45 3.21
CA ASN A 84 -9.28 11.61 2.70
C ASN A 84 -8.26 10.85 3.56
N ASN A 85 -8.34 10.95 4.89
CA ASN A 85 -7.45 10.23 5.80
C ASN A 85 -7.59 8.70 5.65
N VAL A 86 -8.81 8.18 5.53
CA VAL A 86 -9.03 6.76 5.27
C VAL A 86 -8.43 6.35 3.91
N GLY A 87 -8.62 7.17 2.88
CA GLY A 87 -8.03 6.96 1.56
C GLY A 87 -6.50 6.95 1.57
N GLU A 88 -5.87 7.89 2.27
CA GLU A 88 -4.42 7.96 2.44
C GLU A 88 -3.87 6.75 3.18
N ARG A 89 -4.53 6.34 4.27
CA ARG A 89 -4.17 5.14 5.02
C ARG A 89 -4.22 3.89 4.13
N LEU A 90 -5.26 3.75 3.32
CA LEU A 90 -5.38 2.61 2.39
C LEU A 90 -4.26 2.62 1.34
N LYS A 91 -3.96 3.80 0.77
CA LYS A 91 -2.86 3.98 -0.18
C LYS A 91 -1.51 3.57 0.41
N GLN A 92 -1.22 3.98 1.65
CA GLN A 92 0.00 3.61 2.35
C GLN A 92 0.11 2.10 2.57
N LEU A 93 -0.98 1.43 2.97
CA LEU A 93 -0.99 -0.03 3.15
C LEU A 93 -0.69 -0.76 1.83
N TYR A 94 -1.27 -0.29 0.72
CA TYR A 94 -1.00 -0.88 -0.59
C TYR A 94 0.46 -0.70 -1.02
N GLN A 95 1.01 0.52 -0.84
CA GLN A 95 2.42 0.80 -1.14
C GLN A 95 3.37 -0.07 -0.30
N LYS A 96 3.07 -0.24 0.99
CA LYS A 96 3.83 -1.10 1.89
C LYS A 96 3.83 -2.55 1.42
N GLU A 97 2.67 -3.07 1.02
CA GLU A 97 2.55 -4.44 0.50
C GLU A 97 3.32 -4.64 -0.81
N VAL A 98 3.25 -3.66 -1.73
CA VAL A 98 4.04 -3.67 -2.97
C VAL A 98 5.53 -3.67 -2.67
N ALA A 99 6.01 -2.83 -1.74
CA ALA A 99 7.41 -2.79 -1.35
C ALA A 99 7.89 -4.11 -0.73
N LEU A 100 7.06 -4.75 0.10
CA LEU A 100 7.36 -6.08 0.66
C LEU A 100 7.47 -7.17 -0.42
N LYS A 101 6.64 -7.11 -1.46
CA LYS A 101 6.73 -8.03 -2.60
C LYS A 101 7.99 -7.77 -3.42
N GLN A 102 8.30 -6.50 -3.70
CA GLN A 102 9.51 -6.11 -4.42
C GLN A 102 10.78 -6.50 -3.66
N SER A 103 10.81 -6.38 -2.33
CA SER A 103 11.98 -6.77 -1.53
C SER A 103 12.22 -8.28 -1.52
N ARG A 104 11.18 -9.09 -1.69
CA ARG A 104 11.27 -10.56 -1.81
C ARG A 104 11.63 -11.01 -3.22
N GLN A 105 11.50 -10.13 -4.22
CA GLN A 105 11.82 -10.46 -5.59
C GLN A 105 13.33 -10.61 -5.77
N VAL A 106 13.75 -11.70 -6.40
CA VAL A 106 15.16 -11.94 -6.74
C VAL A 106 15.63 -10.87 -7.72
N GLN A 107 16.53 -10.00 -7.27
CA GLN A 107 17.18 -9.03 -8.14
C GLN A 107 18.31 -9.71 -8.91
N VAL A 108 18.28 -9.59 -10.24
CA VAL A 108 19.39 -10.00 -11.08
C VAL A 108 20.57 -9.07 -10.81
N CYS A 109 21.64 -9.61 -10.25
CA CYS A 109 22.82 -8.84 -9.91
C CYS A 109 23.55 -8.47 -11.21
N ASN A 110 23.40 -7.22 -11.67
CA ASN A 110 24.15 -6.67 -12.82
C ASN A 110 25.61 -6.35 -12.48
N LYS A 111 26.16 -6.94 -11.40
CA LYS A 111 27.59 -6.85 -11.11
C LYS A 111 28.33 -7.58 -12.21
N VAL A 112 28.70 -6.82 -13.25
CA VAL A 112 29.81 -7.18 -14.11
C VAL A 112 30.99 -7.36 -13.16
N PRO A 113 31.65 -8.53 -13.13
CA PRO A 113 32.84 -8.70 -12.30
C PRO A 113 33.80 -7.56 -12.63
N PRO A 114 34.49 -6.96 -11.62
CA PRO A 114 35.40 -5.86 -11.88
C PRO A 114 36.31 -6.25 -13.03
N SER A 115 36.18 -5.49 -14.12
CA SER A 115 36.97 -5.61 -15.34
C SER A 115 38.42 -5.86 -14.92
N SER A 116 38.99 -6.90 -15.50
CA SER A 116 40.29 -7.52 -15.21
C SER A 116 41.39 -6.53 -14.83
N ARG A 117 41.41 -6.08 -13.57
CA ARG A 117 42.55 -5.39 -12.97
C ARG A 117 43.15 -6.35 -11.97
N LYS A 118 44.33 -6.86 -12.32
CA LYS A 118 45.14 -7.86 -11.60
C LYS A 118 45.06 -7.66 -10.08
N ARG A 119 44.29 -8.51 -9.38
CA ARG A 119 44.34 -8.60 -7.91
C ARG A 119 45.68 -9.22 -7.51
N ARG A 120 46.55 -8.43 -6.87
CA ARG A 120 47.62 -8.97 -6.03
C ARG A 120 46.95 -9.63 -4.82
N ILE A 121 46.99 -10.95 -4.77
CA ILE A 121 46.43 -11.76 -3.69
C ILE A 121 47.41 -11.73 -2.51
N LEU A 122 46.94 -11.21 -1.38
CA LEU A 122 47.55 -11.42 -0.08
C LEU A 122 47.21 -12.85 0.37
N GLY A 123 48.21 -13.74 0.33
CA GLY A 123 48.41 -14.77 1.34
C GLY A 123 47.43 -15.95 1.46
N GLY A 124 47.00 -16.57 0.36
CA GLY A 124 46.35 -17.88 0.42
C GLY A 124 46.29 -18.58 -0.94
N GLU A 125 47.03 -19.67 -1.11
CA GLU A 125 47.00 -20.48 -2.34
C GLU A 125 45.65 -21.23 -2.46
N ILE A 126 44.64 -20.56 -2.99
CA ILE A 126 43.43 -21.24 -3.47
C ILE A 126 43.81 -21.93 -4.78
N LYS A 127 44.20 -23.20 -4.72
CA LYS A 127 44.43 -24.01 -5.92
C LYS A 127 43.13 -24.04 -6.73
N PRO A 128 43.17 -23.77 -8.05
CA PRO A 128 41.97 -23.83 -8.88
C PRO A 128 41.37 -25.23 -8.80
N ILE A 129 40.04 -25.33 -8.75
CA ILE A 129 39.31 -26.59 -8.49
C ILE A 129 39.70 -27.71 -9.48
N ASN A 130 40.07 -27.34 -10.70
CA ASN A 130 40.56 -28.25 -11.73
C ASN A 130 41.92 -28.89 -11.38
N LYS A 131 42.79 -28.17 -10.67
CA LYS A 131 44.06 -28.68 -10.17
C LYS A 131 43.84 -29.66 -9.01
N VAL A 132 42.98 -29.30 -8.06
CA VAL A 132 42.60 -30.17 -6.93
C VAL A 132 41.97 -31.48 -7.44
N ARG A 133 41.08 -31.38 -8.43
CA ARG A 133 40.45 -32.55 -9.05
C ARG A 133 41.46 -33.46 -9.75
N LYS A 134 42.45 -32.90 -10.44
CA LYS A 134 43.55 -33.68 -11.05
C LYS A 134 44.44 -34.33 -9.99
N GLU A 135 44.79 -33.62 -8.93
CA GLU A 135 45.59 -34.15 -7.81
C GLU A 135 44.85 -35.32 -7.13
N TYR A 136 43.54 -35.19 -6.88
CA TYR A 136 42.72 -36.27 -6.30
C TYR A 136 42.66 -37.51 -7.20
N MET A 137 42.44 -37.35 -8.51
CA MET A 137 42.43 -38.49 -9.44
C MET A 137 43.78 -39.20 -9.54
N ASN A 138 44.88 -38.47 -9.31
CA ASN A 138 46.24 -39.01 -9.34
C ASN A 138 46.73 -39.55 -8.00
N CYS A 139 45.97 -39.43 -6.90
CA CYS A 139 46.40 -39.94 -5.62
C CYS A 139 46.45 -41.48 -5.61
N LEU A 140 47.37 -42.01 -4.79
CA LEU A 140 47.69 -43.44 -4.76
C LEU A 140 46.46 -44.29 -4.41
N GLU A 141 45.63 -43.83 -3.48
CA GLU A 141 44.41 -44.53 -3.05
C GLU A 141 43.42 -44.71 -4.21
N VAL A 142 43.14 -43.63 -4.95
CA VAL A 142 42.19 -43.66 -6.08
C VAL A 142 42.73 -44.55 -7.21
N ARG A 143 44.04 -44.48 -7.50
CA ARG A 143 44.68 -45.35 -8.51
C ARG A 143 44.65 -46.82 -8.08
N ASN A 144 44.89 -47.12 -6.82
CA ASN A 144 44.83 -48.48 -6.29
C ASN A 144 43.42 -49.05 -6.35
N ILE A 145 42.39 -48.27 -6.00
CA ILE A 145 40.98 -48.68 -6.12
C ILE A 145 40.63 -49.01 -7.57
N GLN A 146 41.05 -48.17 -8.53
CA GLN A 146 40.84 -48.44 -9.95
C GLN A 146 41.55 -49.72 -10.40
N ALA A 147 42.81 -49.90 -10.02
CA ALA A 147 43.58 -51.11 -10.35
C ALA A 147 42.93 -52.39 -9.78
N MET A 148 42.42 -52.34 -8.54
CA MET A 148 41.71 -53.47 -7.93
C MET A 148 40.40 -53.80 -8.64
N LYS A 149 39.66 -52.78 -9.10
CA LYS A 149 38.46 -52.98 -9.92
C LYS A 149 38.78 -53.68 -11.24
N VAL A 150 39.83 -53.25 -11.93
CA VAL A 150 40.27 -53.87 -13.20
C VAL A 150 40.76 -55.30 -12.99
N LYS A 151 41.51 -55.57 -11.92
CA LYS A 151 41.92 -56.95 -11.58
C LYS A 151 40.73 -57.85 -11.28
N LYS A 152 39.73 -57.34 -10.55
CA LYS A 152 38.50 -58.08 -10.23
C LYS A 152 37.67 -58.38 -11.48
N THR A 153 37.56 -57.44 -12.41
CA THR A 153 36.87 -57.66 -13.69
C THR A 153 37.63 -58.64 -14.59
N ALA A 154 38.95 -58.51 -14.69
CA ALA A 154 39.80 -59.45 -15.44
C ALA A 154 39.72 -60.88 -14.88
N ALA A 155 39.77 -61.04 -13.54
CA ALA A 155 39.59 -62.33 -12.88
C ALA A 155 38.21 -62.94 -13.18
N LYS A 156 37.15 -62.12 -13.20
CA LYS A 156 35.79 -62.55 -13.56
C LYS A 156 35.72 -63.01 -15.03
N CYS A 157 36.26 -62.24 -15.97
CA CYS A 157 36.29 -62.61 -17.39
C CYS A 157 37.11 -63.90 -17.63
N ASN A 158 38.26 -64.04 -16.99
CA ASN A 158 39.06 -65.26 -17.07
C ASN A 158 38.36 -66.48 -16.45
N SER A 159 37.63 -66.30 -15.34
CA SER A 159 36.82 -67.38 -14.75
C SER A 159 35.64 -67.80 -15.62
N LEU A 160 35.08 -66.88 -16.41
CA LEU A 160 34.02 -67.16 -17.38
C LEU A 160 34.58 -67.90 -18.61
N MET A 161 35.74 -67.49 -19.13
CA MET A 161 36.38 -68.18 -20.24
C MET A 161 36.81 -69.62 -19.90
N LYS A 162 37.27 -69.88 -18.66
CA LYS A 162 37.60 -71.24 -18.19
C LYS A 162 36.39 -72.16 -17.97
N ARG A 163 35.16 -71.63 -17.98
CA ARG A 163 33.92 -72.44 -17.87
C ARG A 163 33.30 -72.78 -19.23
N ILE A 164 33.83 -72.22 -20.31
CA ILE A 164 33.33 -72.38 -21.69
C ILE A 164 34.23 -73.33 -22.51
N LEU A 165 35.41 -73.69 -21.98
CA LEU A 165 36.28 -74.77 -22.44
C LEU A 165 36.12 -75.99 -21.53
#